data_AF-A0A9N9INY7-F1
#
_entry.id   AF-A0A9N9INY7-F1
#
_cell.length_a   1.000
_cell.length_b   1.000
_cell.length_c   1.000
_cell.angle_alpha   90.00
_cell.angle_beta   90.00
_cell.angle_gamma   90.00
#
_symmetry.space_group_name_H-M   'P 1'
#
loop_
_entity.id
_entity.type
_entity.pdbx_description
1 polymer ?
#
loop_
_entity_poly.entity_id
_entity_poly.type
_entity_poly.pdbx_seq_one_letter_code
_entity_poly.pdbx_strand_id
1 'polypeptide(L)'
;MVDLDEVFSYDTFKVVKVKDRRLGILFRTFQIAILVYLITEIVLKQLYLKTEPPIPGAVRISLRAPDSLSYPSYCNDSDIQCVFWGANEIQYPEDGAGVAFFTTRAT
;
A
#
# COMPACT_ATOMS: atom_id res chain seq x y z
N MET A 1 -23.03 24.71 55.33
CA MET A 1 -23.54 25.17 54.03
C MET A 1 -22.32 25.18 53.12
N VAL A 2 -22.28 24.34 52.10
CA VAL A 2 -21.10 24.21 51.21
C VAL A 2 -20.97 25.51 50.43
N ASP A 3 -19.77 26.09 50.44
CA ASP A 3 -19.50 27.34 49.73
C ASP A 3 -19.31 27.04 48.24
N LEU A 4 -20.24 27.52 47.42
CA LEU A 4 -20.28 27.21 45.99
C LEU A 4 -19.09 27.85 45.25
N ASP A 5 -18.58 28.98 45.73
CA ASP A 5 -17.45 29.69 45.13
C ASP A 5 -16.15 28.88 45.21
N GLU A 6 -15.96 28.09 46.27
CA GLU A 6 -14.79 27.24 46.41
C GLU A 6 -14.86 26.03 45.47
N VAL A 7 -16.05 25.47 45.25
CA VAL A 7 -16.28 24.35 44.32
C VAL A 7 -16.05 24.74 42.87
N PHE A 8 -16.36 25.99 42.50
CA PHE A 8 -16.13 26.52 41.15
C PHE A 8 -14.79 27.23 40.98
N SER A 9 -13.92 27.20 41.99
CA SER A 9 -12.58 27.78 41.87
C SER A 9 -11.69 26.95 40.93
N TYR A 10 -10.86 27.63 40.14
CA TYR A 10 -9.89 26.97 39.25
C TYR A 10 -8.50 27.53 39.50
N ASP A 11 -7.57 26.64 39.84
CA ASP A 11 -6.18 26.98 40.04
C ASP A 11 -5.47 27.18 38.70
N THR A 12 -4.79 28.32 38.56
CA THR A 12 -3.98 28.63 37.39
C THR A 12 -2.54 28.93 37.79
N PHE A 13 -1.60 28.48 36.97
CA PHE A 13 -0.18 28.71 37.21
C PHE A 13 0.16 30.19 37.01
N LYS A 14 0.84 30.78 37.98
CA LYS A 14 1.40 32.13 37.86
C LYS A 14 2.61 32.12 36.94
N VAL A 15 2.49 32.70 35.75
CA VAL A 15 3.57 32.76 34.75
C VAL A 15 4.11 34.19 34.60
N VAL A 16 5.43 34.33 34.52
CA VAL A 16 6.10 35.63 34.30
C VAL A 16 6.36 35.84 32.80
N LYS A 17 5.96 37.00 32.27
CA LYS A 17 6.15 37.36 30.86
C LYS A 17 7.49 38.08 30.66
N VAL A 18 8.50 37.36 30.19
CA VAL A 18 9.81 37.93 29.85
C VAL A 18 9.75 38.64 28.49
N LYS A 19 10.05 39.94 28.44
CA LYS A 19 10.08 40.75 27.22
C LYS A 19 11.51 40.89 26.68
N ASP A 20 12.07 39.78 26.20
CA ASP A 20 13.40 39.77 25.58
C ASP A 20 13.33 39.32 24.12
N ARG A 21 13.99 40.07 23.23
CA ARG A 21 13.94 39.86 21.78
C ARG A 21 14.69 38.60 21.36
N ARG A 22 15.80 38.26 22.04
CA ARG A 22 16.62 37.09 21.70
C ARG A 22 15.88 35.78 22.02
N LEU A 23 15.34 35.66 23.24
CA LEU A 23 14.53 34.51 23.64
C LEU A 23 13.24 34.41 22.81
N GLY A 24 12.59 35.54 22.54
CA GLY A 24 11.36 35.56 21.76
C GLY A 24 11.53 35.04 20.34
N ILE A 25 12.61 35.42 19.65
CA ILE A 25 12.91 34.93 18.30
C ILE A 25 13.15 33.42 18.33
N LEU A 26 14.02 32.95 19.22
CA LEU A 26 14.37 31.53 19.32
C LEU A 26 13.16 30.64 19.63
N PHE A 27 12.31 31.08 20.57
CA PHE A 27 11.05 30.40 20.87
C PHE A 27 10.11 30.36 19.66
N ARG A 28 9.95 31.50 18.96
CA ARG A 28 9.06 31.58 17.79
C ARG A 28 9.59 30.77 16.60
N THR A 29 10.90 30.69 16.40
CA THR A 29 11.50 29.86 15.34
C THR A 29 11.28 28.39 15.60
N PHE A 30 11.44 27.91 16.84
CA PHE A 30 11.13 26.51 17.17
C PHE A 30 9.64 26.22 16.99
N GLN A 31 8.77 27.13 17.41
CA GLN A 31 7.32 26.98 17.22
C GLN A 31 6.96 26.86 15.73
N ILE A 32 7.55 27.70 14.87
CA ILE A 32 7.32 27.65 13.41
C ILE A 32 7.91 26.37 12.81
N ALA A 33 9.11 25.95 13.23
CA ALA A 33 9.75 24.73 12.73
C ALA A 33 8.91 23.48 13.02
N ILE A 34 8.39 23.36 14.25
CA ILE A 34 7.51 22.26 14.65
C ILE A 34 6.21 22.30 13.83
N LEU A 35 5.63 23.48 13.62
CA LEU A 35 4.42 23.65 12.82
C LEU A 35 4.63 23.22 11.36
N VAL A 36 5.72 23.65 10.72
CA VAL A 36 6.07 23.26 9.34
C VAL A 36 6.29 21.76 9.24
N TYR A 37 6.99 21.17 10.20
CA TYR A 37 7.21 19.72 10.25
C TYR A 37 5.87 18.96 10.30
N LEU A 38 4.96 19.34 11.19
CA LEU A 38 3.65 18.70 11.30
C LEU A 38 2.82 18.85 10.01
N ILE A 39 2.81 20.02 9.38
CA ILE A 39 2.10 20.23 8.11
C ILE A 39 2.68 19.32 7.02
N THR A 40 4.00 19.26 6.91
CA THR A 40 4.66 18.44 5.89
C THR A 40 4.33 16.95 6.08
N GLU A 41 4.38 16.48 7.32
CA GLU A 41 3.98 15.11 7.69
C GLU A 41 2.51 14.82 7.35
N ILE A 42 1.59 15.71 7.72
CA ILE A 42 0.14 15.55 7.47
C ILE A 42 -0.15 15.48 5.97
N VAL A 43 0.52 16.30 5.15
CA VAL A 43 0.31 16.35 3.71
C VAL A 43 0.91 15.13 3.01
N LEU A 44 2.16 14.77 3.32
CA LEU A 44 2.84 13.65 2.65
C LEU A 44 2.21 12.30 2.99
N LYS A 45 1.82 12.09 4.25
CA LYS A 45 1.19 10.84 4.69
C LYS A 45 -0.34 10.89 4.64
N GLN A 46 -0.91 11.99 4.18
CA GLN A 46 -2.36 12.20 4.05
C GLN A 46 -3.13 11.79 5.32
N LEU A 47 -2.60 12.11 6.53
CA LEU A 47 -3.21 11.68 7.81
C LEU A 47 -4.62 12.24 8.04
N TYR A 48 -5.00 13.27 7.28
CA TYR A 48 -6.36 13.81 7.29
C TYR A 48 -7.37 12.86 6.62
N LEU A 49 -6.90 11.84 5.90
CA LEU A 49 -7.70 10.85 5.19
C LEU A 49 -7.70 9.53 5.97
N LYS A 50 -8.89 8.93 6.14
CA LYS A 50 -8.98 7.56 6.63
C LYS A 50 -8.61 6.61 5.51
N THR A 51 -7.41 6.03 5.59
CA THR A 51 -6.96 4.99 4.67
C THR A 51 -7.38 3.63 5.20
N GLU A 52 -8.07 2.86 4.37
CA GLU A 52 -8.33 1.44 4.62
C GLU A 52 -7.21 0.61 3.97
N PRO A 53 -6.79 -0.51 4.58
CA PRO A 53 -5.87 -1.42 3.91
C PRO A 53 -6.52 -1.89 2.59
N PRO A 54 -5.72 -2.17 1.54
CA PRO A 54 -6.28 -2.65 0.29
C PRO A 54 -7.06 -3.94 0.53
N ILE A 55 -8.30 -3.97 0.04
CA ILE A 55 -9.15 -5.15 0.10
C ILE A 55 -8.42 -6.27 -0.65
N PRO A 56 -8.30 -7.48 -0.08
CA PRO A 56 -7.73 -8.62 -0.79
C PRO A 56 -8.60 -8.89 -2.03
N GLY A 57 -8.10 -8.47 -3.19
CA GLY A 57 -8.75 -8.67 -4.48
C GLY A 57 -8.56 -10.10 -4.97
N ALA A 58 -9.51 -10.60 -5.76
CA ALA A 58 -9.36 -11.86 -6.48
C ALA A 58 -8.83 -11.58 -7.89
N VAL A 59 -7.65 -12.11 -8.21
CA VAL A 59 -7.08 -12.08 -9.56
C VAL A 59 -7.30 -13.44 -10.20
N ARG A 60 -8.00 -13.46 -11.35
CA ARG A 60 -8.22 -14.66 -12.17
C ARG A 60 -7.48 -14.53 -13.48
N ILE A 61 -6.65 -15.51 -13.80
CA ILE A 61 -5.87 -15.59 -15.02
C ILE A 61 -6.47 -16.68 -15.92
N SER A 62 -6.73 -16.37 -17.19
CA SER A 62 -7.21 -17.33 -18.19
C SER A 62 -6.33 -17.33 -19.43
N LEU A 63 -6.09 -18.52 -19.98
CA LEU A 63 -5.34 -18.72 -21.22
C LEU A 63 -6.29 -18.77 -22.42
N ARG A 64 -5.85 -18.18 -23.54
CA ARG A 64 -6.50 -18.30 -24.84
C ARG A 64 -5.57 -19.02 -25.81
N ALA A 65 -6.12 -19.95 -26.57
CA ALA A 65 -5.38 -20.65 -27.61
C ALA A 65 -5.01 -19.72 -28.78
N PRO A 66 -3.85 -19.91 -29.41
CA PRO A 66 -3.45 -19.15 -30.60
C PRO A 66 -4.30 -19.53 -31.82
N ASP A 67 -4.58 -18.55 -32.70
CA ASP A 67 -5.46 -18.75 -33.86
C ASP A 67 -4.81 -19.59 -34.99
N SER A 68 -3.48 -19.75 -34.98
CA SER A 68 -2.74 -20.59 -35.94
C SER A 68 -1.74 -21.51 -35.23
N LEU A 69 -1.91 -22.82 -35.41
CA LEU A 69 -1.02 -23.85 -34.85
C LEU A 69 -0.04 -24.31 -35.94
N SER A 70 1.27 -24.14 -35.69
CA SER A 70 2.33 -24.67 -36.56
C SER A 70 2.96 -25.88 -35.90
N TYR A 71 3.21 -26.94 -36.68
CA TYR A 71 4.01 -28.06 -36.22
C TYR A 71 5.51 -27.67 -36.25
N PRO A 72 6.30 -28.03 -35.24
CA PRO A 72 7.75 -27.89 -35.31
C PRO A 72 8.36 -28.99 -36.21
N SER A 73 9.51 -28.72 -36.82
CA SER A 73 10.10 -29.58 -37.87
C SER A 73 10.47 -31.00 -37.42
N TYR A 74 10.68 -31.22 -36.12
CA TYR A 74 10.98 -32.54 -35.55
C TYR A 74 9.74 -33.47 -35.50
N CYS A 75 8.54 -32.93 -35.71
CA CYS A 75 7.28 -33.68 -35.70
C CYS A 75 6.94 -34.34 -37.05
N ASN A 76 7.69 -34.03 -38.11
CA ASN A 76 7.36 -34.51 -39.46
C ASN A 76 7.93 -35.89 -39.79
N ASP A 77 8.91 -36.38 -39.02
CA ASP A 77 9.78 -37.48 -39.44
C ASP A 77 9.82 -38.65 -38.45
N SER A 78 8.93 -38.67 -37.46
CA SER A 78 8.84 -39.75 -36.47
C SER A 78 7.45 -40.37 -36.43
N ASP A 79 7.40 -41.69 -36.20
CA ASP A 79 6.19 -42.53 -36.08
C ASP A 79 5.31 -42.16 -34.84
N ILE A 80 5.67 -41.08 -34.15
CA ILE A 80 5.04 -40.56 -32.94
C ILE A 80 4.37 -39.24 -33.31
N GLN A 81 3.03 -39.20 -33.26
CA GLN A 81 2.28 -37.98 -33.53
C GLN A 81 2.55 -36.94 -32.43
N CYS A 82 2.95 -35.73 -32.84
CA CYS A 82 3.04 -34.60 -31.92
C CYS A 82 1.66 -34.17 -31.44
N VAL A 83 1.55 -33.96 -30.12
CA VAL A 83 0.33 -33.55 -29.44
C VAL A 83 0.46 -32.10 -29.02
N PHE A 84 -0.62 -31.33 -29.15
CA PHE A 84 -0.69 -29.96 -28.64
C PHE A 84 -1.19 -29.99 -27.20
N TRP A 85 -0.55 -29.19 -26.34
CA TRP A 85 -1.00 -29.03 -24.97
C TRP A 85 -2.07 -27.94 -24.85
N GLY A 86 -3.12 -28.25 -24.10
CA GLY A 86 -4.19 -27.34 -23.75
C GLY A 86 -3.86 -26.45 -22.54
N ALA A 87 -4.74 -25.49 -22.26
CA ALA A 87 -4.56 -24.56 -21.14
C ALA A 87 -4.40 -25.26 -19.78
N ASN A 88 -5.16 -26.32 -19.52
CA ASN A 88 -5.12 -27.06 -18.25
C ASN A 88 -3.81 -27.86 -18.08
N GLU A 89 -3.14 -28.21 -19.18
CA GLU A 89 -1.92 -29.03 -19.13
C GLU A 89 -0.66 -28.18 -18.93
N ILE A 90 -0.71 -26.89 -19.27
CA ILE A 90 0.43 -25.97 -19.15
C ILE A 90 0.34 -25.02 -17.97
N GLN A 91 -0.86 -24.81 -17.41
CA GLN A 91 -1.11 -23.86 -16.34
C GLN A 91 -1.19 -24.54 -14.97
N TYR A 92 -0.35 -24.10 -14.04
CA TYR A 92 -0.37 -24.59 -12.66
C TYR A 92 -0.50 -23.44 -11.65
N PRO A 93 -1.38 -23.53 -10.65
CA PRO A 93 -2.52 -24.46 -10.54
C PRO A 93 -3.59 -24.16 -11.60
N GLU A 94 -4.37 -25.18 -11.99
CA GLU A 94 -5.42 -25.05 -13.03
C GLU A 94 -6.48 -23.97 -12.69
N ASP A 95 -6.66 -23.67 -11.41
CA ASP A 95 -7.64 -22.69 -10.93
C ASP A 95 -7.31 -21.23 -11.29
N GLY A 96 -6.06 -20.94 -11.70
CA GLY A 96 -5.64 -19.60 -12.15
C GLY A 96 -5.80 -18.49 -11.12
N ALA A 97 -5.86 -18.86 -9.84
CA ALA A 97 -6.05 -17.96 -8.72
C ALA A 97 -4.72 -17.45 -8.18
N GLY A 98 -4.50 -16.13 -8.26
CA GLY A 98 -3.39 -15.42 -7.61
C GLY A 98 -2.02 -15.58 -8.29
N VAL A 99 -1.60 -16.80 -8.60
CA VAL A 99 -0.34 -17.11 -9.31
C VAL A 99 -0.61 -18.12 -10.43
N ALA A 100 0.07 -17.95 -11.56
CA ALA A 100 0.00 -18.89 -12.67
C ALA A 100 1.42 -19.19 -13.17
N PHE A 101 1.78 -20.47 -13.19
CA PHE A 101 2.99 -20.98 -13.80
C PHE A 101 2.66 -21.57 -15.17
N PHE A 102 3.51 -21.29 -16.16
CA PHE A 102 3.34 -21.78 -17.52
C PHE A 102 4.52 -22.65 -17.93
N THR A 103 4.24 -23.90 -18.28
CA THR A 103 5.26 -24.81 -18.84
C THR A 103 5.51 -24.45 -20.29
N THR A 104 6.71 -23.95 -20.59
CA THR A 104 7.14 -23.59 -21.95
C THR A 104 8.00 -24.67 -22.62
N ARG A 105 8.58 -25.58 -21.84
CA ARG A 105 9.38 -26.72 -22.31
C ARG A 105 9.29 -27.87 -21.32
N ALA A 106 9.01 -29.08 -21.79
CA ALA A 106 9.36 -30.31 -21.09
C ALA A 106 10.45 -31.03 -21.88
N THR A 107 11.41 -31.61 -21.16
CA THR A 107 12.49 -32.43 -21.70
C THR A 107 12.35 -33.84 -21.15
#